data_AF-A0A495RY58-F1
#
_entry.id   AF-A0A495RY58-F1
#
_cell.length_a   1.000
_cell.length_b   1.000
_cell.length_c   1.000
_cell.angle_alpha   90.00
_cell.angle_beta   90.00
_cell.angle_gamma   90.00
#
_symmetry.space_group_name_H-M   'P 1'
#
loop_
_entity.id
_entity.type
_entity.pdbx_description
1 polymer ?
#
loop_
_entity_poly.entity_id
_entity_poly.type
_entity_poly.pdbx_seq_one_letter_code
_entity_poly.pdbx_strand_id
1 'polypeptide(L)'
;MNIRKLLPILLLFSFFNFYAQSESMKEKKEQIKSLKVAFFTTELDLTTNEAEKFWPLYNTFDDKQFELRHQKMKAFMKRMRDGSLDRITEKEANNFLAQMEDTEEELYLLRKKFMQNLKVIFPAVKILKLRKAEEDFNRKLLQQYRNKGQKK
;
A
#
# COMPACT_ATOMS: atom_id res chain seq x y z
N MET A 1 -52.60 9.01 6.81
CA MET A 1 -51.45 9.58 6.08
C MET A 1 -51.41 8.95 4.69
N ASN A 2 -51.58 9.72 3.62
CA ASN A 2 -51.80 9.19 2.28
C ASN A 2 -50.53 8.49 1.73
N ILE A 3 -50.63 7.19 1.44
CA ILE A 3 -49.55 6.34 0.90
C ILE A 3 -48.82 6.95 -0.31
N ARG A 4 -49.52 7.75 -1.11
CA ARG A 4 -48.96 8.47 -2.27
C ARG A 4 -47.85 9.48 -1.90
N LYS A 5 -47.81 9.97 -0.66
CA LYS A 5 -46.75 10.88 -0.16
C LYS A 5 -45.52 10.15 0.39
N LEU A 6 -45.59 8.83 0.60
CA LEU A 6 -44.48 8.01 1.11
C LEU A 6 -43.56 7.48 0.00
N LEU A 7 -44.10 7.29 -1.22
CA LEU A 7 -43.34 6.85 -2.41
C LEU A 7 -42.09 7.69 -2.73
N PRO A 8 -42.13 9.04 -2.74
CA PRO A 8 -40.93 9.84 -3.03
C PRO A 8 -39.89 9.76 -1.91
N ILE A 9 -40.30 9.57 -0.65
CA ILE A 9 -39.39 9.43 0.50
C ILE A 9 -38.67 8.08 0.44
N LEU A 10 -39.38 7.01 0.06
CA LEU A 10 -38.82 5.68 -0.10
C LEU A 10 -37.83 5.61 -1.27
N LEU A 11 -38.12 6.32 -2.37
CA LEU A 11 -37.19 6.51 -3.49
C LEU A 11 -35.91 7.27 -3.08
N LEU A 12 -36.03 8.30 -2.24
CA LEU A 12 -34.88 9.06 -1.73
C LEU A 12 -33.93 8.19 -0.87
N PHE A 13 -34.47 7.26 -0.09
CA PHE A 13 -33.68 6.33 0.74
C PHE A 13 -32.95 5.24 -0.08
N SER A 14 -33.45 4.85 -1.25
CA SER A 14 -32.76 3.88 -2.11
C SER A 14 -31.45 4.42 -2.72
N PHE A 15 -31.33 5.73 -2.94
CA PHE A 15 -30.11 6.32 -3.50
C PHE A 15 -28.93 6.35 -2.50
N PHE A 16 -29.18 6.34 -1.19
CA PHE A 16 -28.13 6.35 -0.18
C PHE A 16 -27.43 5.00 0.02
N ASN A 17 -28.04 3.90 -0.43
CA ASN A 17 -27.46 2.55 -0.29
C ASN A 17 -26.35 2.27 -1.32
N PHE A 18 -26.17 3.12 -2.34
CA PHE A 18 -25.14 2.91 -3.37
C PHE A 18 -23.72 3.27 -2.90
N TYR A 19 -23.58 4.11 -1.86
CA TYR A 19 -22.29 4.50 -1.29
C TYR A 19 -21.69 3.47 -0.31
N ALA A 20 -22.38 2.35 -0.08
CA ALA A 20 -21.93 1.28 0.82
C ALA A 20 -21.24 0.11 0.08
N GLN A 21 -20.96 0.24 -1.22
CA GLN A 21 -20.22 -0.79 -1.95
C GLN A 21 -18.78 -0.91 -1.44
N SER A 22 -18.29 -2.14 -1.31
CA SER A 22 -16.95 -2.43 -0.79
C SER A 22 -15.90 -1.69 -1.62
N GLU A 23 -15.20 -0.77 -0.97
CA GLU A 23 -14.13 0.03 -1.56
C GLU A 23 -13.09 -0.86 -2.26
N SER A 24 -12.82 -0.53 -3.52
CA SER A 24 -11.92 -1.30 -4.38
C SER A 24 -10.48 -1.24 -3.85
N MET A 25 -9.66 -2.24 -4.21
CA MET A 25 -8.23 -2.21 -3.87
C MET A 25 -7.51 -0.98 -4.43
N LYS A 26 -7.99 -0.44 -5.55
CA LYS A 26 -7.44 0.77 -6.16
C LYS A 26 -7.74 2.01 -5.32
N GLU A 27 -8.98 2.19 -4.90
CA GLU A 27 -9.39 3.31 -4.03
C GLU A 27 -8.63 3.31 -2.70
N LYS A 28 -8.47 2.13 -2.07
CA LYS A 28 -7.66 1.99 -0.85
C LYS A 28 -6.22 2.40 -1.06
N LYS A 29 -5.63 2.02 -2.20
CA LYS A 29 -4.25 2.39 -2.56
C LYS A 29 -4.13 3.91 -2.72
N GLU A 30 -5.09 4.55 -3.38
CA GLU A 30 -5.12 6.01 -3.56
C GLU A 30 -5.30 6.76 -2.22
N GLN A 31 -6.16 6.26 -1.33
CA GLN A 31 -6.29 6.82 0.02
C GLN A 31 -4.99 6.72 0.82
N ILE A 32 -4.32 5.56 0.80
CA ILE A 32 -3.02 5.39 1.45
C ILE A 32 -1.99 6.36 0.87
N LYS A 33 -1.97 6.55 -0.45
CA LYS A 33 -1.09 7.54 -1.09
C LYS A 33 -1.36 8.95 -0.59
N SER A 34 -2.63 9.37 -0.52
CA SER A 34 -3.00 10.69 0.01
C SER A 34 -2.54 10.88 1.46
N LEU A 35 -2.74 9.86 2.31
CA LEU A 35 -2.27 9.88 3.70
C LEU A 35 -0.74 9.97 3.80
N LYS A 36 0.00 9.26 2.94
CA LYS A 36 1.47 9.37 2.85
C LYS A 36 1.90 10.78 2.44
N VAL A 37 1.20 11.39 1.48
CA VAL A 37 1.50 12.76 1.04
C VAL A 37 1.38 13.74 2.18
N ALA A 38 0.25 13.73 2.90
CA ALA A 38 0.06 14.57 4.07
C ALA A 38 1.13 14.30 5.14
N PHE A 39 1.37 13.03 5.46
CA PHE A 39 2.29 12.63 6.53
C PHE A 39 3.74 13.02 6.24
N PHE A 40 4.28 12.68 5.07
CA PHE A 40 5.68 12.95 4.74
C PHE A 40 5.96 14.43 4.50
N THR A 41 4.99 15.18 3.96
CA THR A 41 5.15 16.62 3.79
C THR A 41 5.36 17.31 5.14
N THR A 42 4.60 16.92 6.17
CA THR A 42 4.75 17.43 7.53
C THR A 42 6.04 16.95 8.21
N GLU A 43 6.36 15.66 8.14
CA GLU A 43 7.52 15.10 8.87
C GLU A 43 8.88 15.51 8.26
N LEU A 44 8.92 15.79 6.95
CA LEU A 44 10.15 16.12 6.25
C LEU A 44 10.37 17.61 6.06
N ASP A 45 9.36 18.46 6.26
CA ASP A 45 9.46 19.89 5.97
C ASP A 45 9.99 20.12 4.55
N LEU A 46 9.24 19.61 3.57
CA LEU A 46 9.61 19.68 2.16
C LEU A 46 9.39 21.09 1.62
N THR A 47 10.44 21.68 1.05
CA THR A 47 10.29 22.87 0.22
C THR A 47 9.58 22.53 -1.09
N THR A 48 8.98 23.52 -1.76
CA THR A 48 8.32 23.31 -3.07
C THR A 48 9.24 22.64 -4.09
N ASN A 49 10.48 23.14 -4.21
CA ASN A 49 11.48 22.60 -5.14
C ASN A 49 11.88 21.16 -4.83
N GLU A 50 11.95 20.80 -3.54
CA GLU A 50 12.20 19.44 -3.10
C GLU A 50 11.01 18.52 -3.40
N ALA A 51 9.79 18.96 -3.08
CA ALA A 51 8.57 18.19 -3.27
C ALA A 51 8.33 17.85 -4.76
N GLU A 52 8.56 18.82 -5.66
CA GLU A 52 8.42 18.63 -7.11
C GLU A 52 9.32 17.51 -7.65
N LYS A 53 10.53 17.36 -7.09
CA LYS A 53 11.48 16.30 -7.49
C LYS A 53 11.23 14.99 -6.74
N PHE A 54 10.84 15.09 -5.47
CA PHE A 54 10.66 13.95 -4.58
C PHE A 54 9.45 13.10 -4.96
N TRP A 55 8.28 13.70 -5.20
CA TRP A 55 7.04 12.95 -5.39
C TRP A 55 7.04 12.02 -6.60
N PRO A 56 7.52 12.43 -7.80
CA PRO A 56 7.62 11.53 -8.95
C PRO A 56 8.52 10.32 -8.68
N LEU A 57 9.64 10.54 -7.98
CA LEU A 57 10.58 9.49 -7.61
C LEU A 57 9.95 8.54 -6.56
N TYR A 58 9.34 9.10 -5.52
CA TYR A 58 8.70 8.35 -4.44
C TYR A 58 7.55 7.50 -4.98
N ASN A 59 6.66 8.08 -5.78
CA ASN A 59 5.51 7.39 -6.34
C ASN A 59 5.93 6.21 -7.21
N THR A 60 6.95 6.41 -8.07
CA THR A 60 7.50 5.33 -8.90
C THR A 60 8.08 4.20 -8.05
N PHE A 61 8.82 4.54 -6.99
CA PHE A 61 9.39 3.57 -6.06
C PHE A 61 8.30 2.81 -5.29
N ASP A 62 7.32 3.53 -4.74
CA ASP A 62 6.23 2.97 -3.93
C ASP A 62 5.33 2.04 -4.75
N ASP A 63 5.03 2.42 -6.00
CA ASP A 63 4.26 1.59 -6.92
C ASP A 63 4.99 0.28 -7.27
N LYS A 64 6.27 0.35 -7.63
CA LYS A 64 7.08 -0.85 -7.90
C LYS A 64 7.25 -1.72 -6.65
N GLN A 65 7.49 -1.11 -5.49
CA GLN A 65 7.61 -1.86 -4.25
C GLN A 65 6.30 -2.57 -3.90
N PHE A 66 5.16 -1.90 -4.09
CA PHE A 66 3.85 -2.48 -3.88
C PHE A 66 3.62 -3.67 -4.82
N GLU A 67 3.92 -3.53 -6.11
CA GLU A 67 3.76 -4.59 -7.11
C GLU A 67 4.58 -5.83 -6.75
N LEU A 68 5.87 -5.67 -6.44
CA LEU A 68 6.75 -6.78 -6.05
C LEU A 68 6.24 -7.49 -4.79
N ARG A 69 5.88 -6.72 -3.74
CA ARG A 69 5.33 -7.29 -2.51
C ARG A 69 3.99 -7.98 -2.73
N HIS A 70 3.13 -7.41 -3.57
CA HIS A 70 1.83 -7.97 -3.88
C HIS A 70 1.94 -9.27 -4.66
N GLN A 71 2.81 -9.31 -5.68
CA GLN A 71 3.09 -10.52 -6.45
C GLN A 71 3.68 -11.62 -5.56
N LYS A 72 4.68 -11.28 -4.73
CA LYS A 72 5.25 -12.19 -3.72
C LYS A 72 4.17 -12.79 -2.82
N MET A 73 3.35 -11.93 -2.21
CA MET A 73 2.29 -12.34 -1.29
C MET A 73 1.25 -13.21 -1.98
N LYS A 74 0.82 -12.84 -3.20
CA LYS A 74 -0.16 -13.61 -3.98
C LYS A 74 0.37 -15.00 -4.35
N ALA A 75 1.62 -15.07 -4.82
CA ALA A 75 2.28 -16.34 -5.15
C ALA A 75 2.39 -17.25 -3.92
N PHE A 76 2.84 -16.68 -2.80
CA PHE A 76 2.94 -17.39 -1.53
C PHE A 76 1.58 -17.89 -1.05
N MET A 77 0.58 -17.02 -0.94
CA MET A 77 -0.77 -17.40 -0.50
C MET A 77 -1.40 -18.47 -1.39
N LYS A 78 -1.17 -18.42 -2.71
CA LYS A 78 -1.64 -19.47 -3.64
C LYS A 78 -1.01 -20.83 -3.35
N ARG A 79 0.27 -20.87 -2.96
CA ARG A 79 1.04 -22.10 -2.65
C ARG A 79 0.85 -22.60 -1.22
N MET A 80 0.35 -21.76 -0.32
CA MET A 80 0.04 -22.11 1.07
C MET A 80 -1.41 -22.57 1.27
N ARG A 81 -2.26 -22.44 0.24
CA ARG A 81 -3.66 -22.85 0.30
C ARG A 81 -3.80 -24.32 -0.08
N ASP A 82 -4.68 -25.04 0.61
CA ASP A 82 -5.19 -26.36 0.21
C ASP A 82 -4.13 -27.46 0.01
N GLY A 83 -3.28 -27.73 1.01
CA GLY A 83 -2.39 -28.91 1.03
C GLY A 83 -1.40 -28.99 -0.16
N SER A 84 -1.20 -27.89 -0.90
CA SER A 84 -0.35 -27.87 -2.08
C SER A 84 1.12 -28.04 -1.78
N LEU A 85 1.54 -27.77 -0.54
CA LEU A 85 2.88 -28.09 -0.07
C LEU A 85 3.10 -29.60 0.09
N ASP A 86 2.08 -30.35 0.49
CA ASP A 86 2.19 -31.81 0.69
C ASP A 86 2.31 -32.58 -0.65
N ARG A 87 2.03 -31.90 -1.76
CA ARG A 87 1.99 -32.45 -3.13
C ARG A 87 3.01 -31.81 -4.06
N ILE A 88 3.80 -30.85 -3.58
CA ILE A 88 4.81 -30.18 -4.39
C ILE A 88 6.00 -31.13 -4.62
N THR A 89 6.56 -31.10 -5.81
CA THR A 89 7.82 -31.81 -6.08
C THR A 89 9.01 -30.99 -5.57
N GLU A 90 10.13 -31.65 -5.25
CA GLU A 90 11.39 -30.98 -4.89
C GLU A 90 11.83 -29.94 -5.93
N LYS A 91 11.64 -30.22 -7.22
CA LYS A 91 11.97 -29.27 -8.30
C LYS A 91 11.11 -28.01 -8.22
N GLU A 92 9.81 -28.15 -7.96
CA GLU A 92 8.90 -27.01 -7.84
C GLU A 92 9.15 -26.21 -6.56
N ALA A 93 9.52 -26.88 -5.46
CA ALA A 93 9.92 -26.23 -4.22
C ALA A 93 11.18 -25.38 -4.41
N ASN A 94 12.23 -25.95 -5.03
CA ASN A 94 13.46 -25.23 -5.34
C ASN A 94 13.21 -24.03 -6.27
N ASN A 95 12.38 -24.18 -7.30
CA ASN A 95 12.01 -23.06 -8.16
C ASN A 95 11.27 -21.95 -7.40
N PHE A 96 10.40 -22.33 -6.45
CA PHE A 96 9.67 -21.35 -5.65
C PHE A 96 10.59 -20.62 -4.66
N LEU A 97 11.54 -21.32 -4.04
CA LEU A 97 12.57 -20.72 -3.20
C LEU A 97 13.42 -19.73 -3.98
N ALA A 98 13.90 -20.12 -5.17
CA ALA A 98 14.64 -19.22 -6.06
C ALA A 98 13.83 -17.96 -6.41
N GLN A 99 12.55 -18.10 -6.77
CA GLN A 99 11.67 -16.95 -7.02
C GLN A 99 11.52 -16.02 -5.80
N MET A 100 11.49 -16.59 -4.59
CA MET A 100 11.44 -15.80 -3.36
C MET A 100 12.73 -15.02 -3.13
N GLU A 101 13.87 -15.64 -3.37
CA GLU A 101 15.19 -15.01 -3.29
C GLU A 101 15.34 -13.89 -4.32
N ASP A 102 15.02 -14.15 -5.59
CA ASP A 102 15.05 -13.17 -6.67
C ASP A 102 14.20 -11.95 -6.34
N THR A 103 12.99 -12.16 -5.80
CA THR A 103 12.09 -11.05 -5.43
C THR A 103 12.66 -10.20 -4.28
N GLU A 104 13.35 -10.82 -3.31
CA GLU A 104 14.02 -10.09 -2.23
C GLU A 104 15.23 -9.30 -2.74
N GLU A 105 16.00 -9.87 -3.67
CA GLU A 105 17.09 -9.16 -4.34
C GLU A 105 16.56 -7.94 -5.12
N GLU A 106 15.50 -8.10 -5.90
CA GLU A 106 14.87 -6.99 -6.63
C GLU A 106 14.38 -5.88 -5.69
N LEU A 107 13.75 -6.25 -4.56
CA LEU A 107 13.32 -5.30 -3.55
C LEU A 107 14.50 -4.56 -2.92
N TYR A 108 15.60 -5.24 -2.64
CA TYR A 108 16.82 -4.64 -2.12
C TYR A 108 17.43 -3.66 -3.12
N LEU A 109 17.59 -4.07 -4.38
CA LEU A 109 18.15 -3.24 -5.46
C LEU A 109 17.27 -2.01 -5.73
N LEU A 110 15.94 -2.18 -5.72
CA LEU A 110 14.98 -1.09 -5.85
C LEU A 110 15.16 -0.04 -4.74
N ARG A 111 15.28 -0.49 -3.48
CA ARG A 111 15.53 0.41 -2.32
C ARG A 111 16.89 1.09 -2.43
N LYS A 112 17.94 0.36 -2.80
CA LYS A 112 19.29 0.90 -2.98
C LYS A 112 19.30 2.01 -4.03
N LYS A 113 18.69 1.77 -5.19
CA LYS A 113 18.55 2.76 -6.27
C LYS A 113 17.75 3.99 -5.84
N PHE A 114 16.63 3.78 -5.14
CA PHE A 114 15.84 4.87 -4.61
C PHE A 114 16.63 5.75 -3.63
N MET A 115 17.37 5.16 -2.69
CA MET A 115 18.25 5.91 -1.78
C MET A 115 19.36 6.67 -2.51
N GLN A 116 19.95 6.09 -3.55
CA GLN A 116 20.96 6.78 -4.36
C GLN A 116 20.35 8.01 -5.07
N ASN A 117 19.17 7.86 -5.65
CA ASN A 117 18.48 8.98 -6.32
C ASN A 117 18.06 10.07 -5.33
N LEU A 118 17.67 9.71 -4.10
CA LEU A 118 17.33 10.68 -3.06
C LEU A 118 18.51 11.55 -2.63
N LYS A 119 19.75 11.05 -2.69
CA LYS A 119 20.95 11.84 -2.35
C LYS A 119 21.17 13.06 -3.24
N VAL A 120 20.54 13.08 -4.42
CA VAL A 120 20.57 14.23 -5.34
C VAL A 120 19.56 15.32 -4.92
N ILE A 121 18.53 14.94 -4.16
CA ILE A 121 17.42 15.82 -3.76
C ILE A 121 17.59 16.26 -2.30
N PHE A 122 18.05 15.36 -1.43
CA PHE A 122 18.06 15.53 0.02
C PHE A 122 19.44 15.30 0.63
N PRO A 123 19.77 16.03 1.71
CA PRO A 123 20.89 15.69 2.57
C PRO A 123 20.63 14.35 3.29
N ALA A 124 21.70 13.64 3.65
CA ALA A 124 21.62 12.30 4.24
C ALA A 124 20.71 12.23 5.49
N VAL A 125 20.72 13.27 6.34
CA VAL A 125 19.86 13.34 7.53
C VAL A 125 18.37 13.33 7.15
N LYS A 126 17.99 14.05 6.08
CA LYS A 126 16.59 14.11 5.62
C LYS A 126 16.14 12.78 5.00
N ILE A 127 17.06 12.06 4.36
CA ILE A 127 16.83 10.67 3.90
C ILE A 127 16.58 9.74 5.10
N LEU A 128 17.35 9.86 6.18
CA LEU A 128 17.11 9.07 7.40
C LEU A 128 15.76 9.43 8.06
N LYS A 129 15.39 10.72 8.08
CA LYS A 129 14.06 11.14 8.53
C LYS A 129 12.95 10.53 7.68
N LEU A 130 13.11 10.47 6.36
CA LEU A 130 12.15 9.80 5.47
C LEU A 130 12.01 8.32 5.83
N ARG A 131 13.12 7.61 6.06
CA ARG A 131 13.08 6.20 6.46
C ARG A 131 12.31 6.01 7.77
N LYS A 132 12.56 6.87 8.76
CA LYS A 132 11.81 6.88 10.02
C LYS A 132 10.31 7.16 9.78
N ALA A 133 9.99 8.16 8.96
CA ALA A 133 8.61 8.53 8.65
C ALA A 133 7.86 7.39 7.95
N GLU A 134 8.50 6.65 7.03
CA GLU A 134 7.92 5.46 6.40
C GLU A 134 7.56 4.38 7.42
N GLU A 135 8.46 4.10 8.38
CA GLU A 135 8.23 3.13 9.46
C GLU A 135 7.12 3.59 10.41
N ASP A 136 7.13 4.85 10.81
CA ASP A 136 6.12 5.45 11.67
C ASP A 136 4.74 5.45 11.00
N PHE A 137 4.68 5.74 9.70
CA PHE A 137 3.47 5.66 8.90
C PHE A 137 2.92 4.24 8.85
N ASN A 138 3.75 3.26 8.52
CA ASN A 138 3.35 1.85 8.46
C ASN A 138 2.84 1.35 9.81
N ARG A 139 3.51 1.73 10.91
CA ARG A 139 3.06 1.39 12.27
C ARG A 139 1.70 2.00 12.57
N LYS A 140 1.50 3.29 12.29
CA LYS A 140 0.21 3.99 12.50
C LYS A 140 -0.90 3.37 11.66
N LEU A 141 -0.63 3.05 10.40
CA LEU A 141 -1.60 2.44 9.48
C LEU A 141 -2.04 1.06 10.00
N LEU A 142 -1.10 0.22 10.44
CA LEU A 142 -1.40 -1.08 11.04
C LEU A 142 -2.25 -0.96 12.32
N GLN A 143 -1.93 0.00 13.19
CA GLN A 143 -2.72 0.27 14.40
C GLN A 143 -4.16 0.68 14.05
N GLN A 144 -4.36 1.54 13.05
CA GLN A 144 -5.69 1.94 12.61
C GLN A 144 -6.52 0.76 12.09
N TYR A 145 -5.91 -0.14 11.31
CA TYR A 145 -6.61 -1.35 10.84
C TYR A 145 -6.99 -2.29 11.98
N ARG A 146 -6.09 -2.49 12.96
CA ARG A 146 -6.36 -3.32 14.14
C ARG A 146 -7.51 -2.76 14.99
N ASN A 147 -7.51 -1.45 15.25
CA ASN A 147 -8.53 -0.80 16.06
C ASN A 147 -9.90 -0.76 15.37
N LYS A 148 -9.94 -0.67 14.03
CA LYS A 148 -11.20 -0.81 13.27
C LYS A 148 -11.76 -2.23 13.31
N GLY A 149 -10.91 -3.25 13.37
CA GLY A 149 -11.32 -4.66 13.46
C GLY A 149 -11.91 -5.06 14.82
N GLN A 150 -11.54 -4.38 15.91
CA GLN A 150 -12.03 -4.65 17.26
C GLN A 150 -13.39 -4.00 17.60
N LYS A 151 -13.89 -3.08 16.75
CA LYS A 151 -15.20 -2.43 16.93
C LYS A 151 -16.35 -3.19 16.25
N LYS A 152 -16.20 -4.50 16.03
CA LYS A 152 -17.26 -5.38 15.52
C LYS A 152 -17.67 -6.37 16.58
#